data_AF-A0A2D5RU04-F1
#
_entry.id   AF-A0A2D5RU04-F1
#
_cell.length_a   1.000
_cell.length_b   1.000
_cell.length_c   1.000
_cell.angle_alpha   90.00
_cell.angle_beta   90.00
_cell.angle_gamma   90.00
#
_symmetry.space_group_name_H-M   'P 1'
#
loop_
_entity.id
_entity.type
_entity.pdbx_description
1 polymer ?
#
loop_
_entity_poly.entity_id
_entity_poly.type
_entity_poly.pdbx_seq_one_letter_code
_entity_poly.pdbx_strand_id
1 'polypeptide(L)'
;MPTLKIKPEQVKLGYAIKLPSGWMKHPFLSSSMLVETQQQLHIVKNLGLEYVYFYPDKSKQIAEDTAALSESEEIEFNSQMSEAQAKMLHEKMRRIEQAKAHRRDIQKTEKAFTHSLNQVRELMKQVSGRPLNAITEASQLISQLVDTIVNAESLVLHLISSGNKEQETLYYHVLNVSIVSMMLARNLGLSAEDVRIIGIGALFHDIGKLKIPSQILRKTTPLTTPEQNLLKMHTKYGTDLVGLAETFPLEAWPIIEQHHEYLDGTGYPKALVKEHINKLAHIVAVVNEFDNLCHPADATKARSPHHALAYLYRSMKGKLDDKTMRVMIKMMGVYPPGTVVMLSDQRIAMVMSVNSDNLLQPNVMIFDPEVPRLEAPVISLDSDDLAISKVLAIANLPERVREYLNPRAQVSYYVQGKPG
;
A
#
# COMPACT_ATOMS: atom_id res chain seq x y z
N MET A 1 -10.15 -28.15 -16.09
CA MET A 1 -9.54 -29.36 -15.50
C MET A 1 -10.64 -30.18 -14.85
N PRO A 2 -10.58 -31.52 -14.88
CA PRO A 2 -11.69 -32.36 -14.45
C PRO A 2 -11.83 -32.30 -12.93
N THR A 3 -12.78 -31.51 -12.47
CA THR A 3 -13.19 -31.49 -11.08
C THR A 3 -14.22 -32.60 -10.89
N LEU A 4 -13.91 -33.60 -10.06
CA LEU A 4 -14.84 -34.68 -9.77
C LEU A 4 -15.63 -34.36 -8.51
N LYS A 5 -16.94 -34.63 -8.50
CA LYS A 5 -17.71 -34.61 -7.25
C LYS A 5 -17.62 -35.99 -6.62
N ILE A 6 -17.06 -36.06 -5.41
CA ILE A 6 -17.01 -37.29 -4.61
C ILE A 6 -17.76 -37.08 -3.31
N LYS A 7 -18.21 -38.17 -2.68
CA LYS A 7 -18.80 -38.06 -1.35
C LYS A 7 -17.71 -37.83 -0.29
N PRO A 8 -18.00 -37.13 0.82
CA PRO A 8 -17.00 -36.88 1.87
C PRO A 8 -16.35 -38.16 2.40
N GLU A 9 -17.09 -39.27 2.48
CA GLU A 9 -16.57 -40.55 2.99
C GLU A 9 -15.45 -41.12 2.11
N GLN A 10 -15.44 -40.75 0.82
CA GLN A 10 -14.46 -41.18 -0.18
C GLN A 10 -13.16 -40.36 -0.17
N VAL A 11 -13.12 -39.26 0.59
CA VAL A 11 -11.91 -38.45 0.74
C VAL A 11 -10.85 -39.29 1.46
N LYS A 12 -9.59 -39.11 1.04
CA LYS A 12 -8.41 -39.73 1.65
C LYS A 12 -7.36 -38.69 1.97
N LEU A 13 -6.40 -39.08 2.81
CA LEU A 13 -5.17 -38.32 3.02
C LEU A 13 -4.46 -38.08 1.69
N GLY A 14 -3.93 -36.87 1.53
CA GLY A 14 -3.27 -36.40 0.31
C GLY A 14 -4.23 -35.86 -0.75
N TYR A 15 -5.55 -35.92 -0.56
CA TYR A 15 -6.49 -35.41 -1.57
C TYR A 15 -6.55 -33.88 -1.54
N ALA A 16 -6.43 -33.27 -2.71
CA ALA A 16 -6.75 -31.87 -2.92
C ALA A 16 -8.26 -31.75 -3.17
N ILE A 17 -8.96 -31.03 -2.28
CA ILE A 17 -10.41 -30.89 -2.32
C ILE A 17 -10.85 -29.42 -2.28
N LYS A 18 -12.05 -29.15 -2.81
CA LYS A 18 -12.82 -27.92 -2.57
C LYS A 18 -14.18 -28.27 -1.95
N LEU A 19 -14.48 -27.66 -0.81
CA LEU A 19 -15.76 -27.76 -0.13
C LEU A 19 -16.79 -26.91 -0.89
N PRO A 20 -18.03 -27.41 -1.07
CA PRO A 20 -19.08 -26.71 -1.83
C PRO A 20 -19.69 -25.54 -1.05
N SER A 21 -19.39 -25.42 0.24
CA SER A 21 -19.86 -24.38 1.12
C SER A 21 -18.80 -23.27 1.26
N GLY A 22 -19.27 -22.02 1.36
CA GLY A 22 -18.39 -20.88 1.62
C GLY A 22 -17.65 -21.06 2.95
N TRP A 23 -16.42 -20.54 3.02
CA TRP A 23 -15.46 -20.80 4.10
C TRP A 23 -15.98 -20.51 5.53
N MET A 24 -17.01 -19.68 5.66
CA MET A 24 -17.68 -19.41 6.94
C MET A 24 -18.41 -20.62 7.54
N LYS A 25 -18.82 -21.60 6.73
CA LYS A 25 -19.64 -22.76 7.15
C LYS A 25 -18.85 -23.97 7.67
N HIS A 26 -17.52 -23.90 7.70
CA HIS A 26 -16.64 -25.00 8.15
C HIS A 26 -15.43 -24.47 8.91
N PRO A 27 -14.73 -25.26 9.75
CA PRO A 27 -13.64 -24.76 10.60
C PRO A 27 -12.35 -24.44 9.82
N PHE A 28 -12.22 -24.86 8.56
CA PHE A 28 -11.03 -24.59 7.74
C PHE A 28 -10.93 -23.13 7.27
N LEU A 29 -9.70 -22.66 7.06
CA LEU A 29 -9.34 -21.29 6.64
C LEU A 29 -9.59 -21.01 5.15
N SER A 30 -9.83 -22.04 4.37
CA SER A 30 -10.11 -21.97 2.93
C SER A 30 -11.10 -23.05 2.55
N SER A 31 -11.99 -22.77 1.60
CA SER A 31 -12.84 -23.80 1.01
C SER A 31 -12.05 -24.74 0.10
N SER A 32 -10.83 -24.40 -0.30
CA SER A 32 -9.92 -25.28 -1.06
C SER A 32 -8.69 -25.64 -0.24
N MET A 33 -8.38 -26.92 -0.11
CA MET A 33 -7.27 -27.39 0.73
C MET A 33 -6.72 -28.75 0.26
N LEU A 34 -5.49 -29.05 0.68
CA LEU A 34 -4.92 -30.38 0.66
C LEU A 34 -5.21 -31.05 2.02
N VAL A 35 -5.75 -32.26 2.03
CA VAL A 35 -6.01 -33.02 3.26
C VAL A 35 -4.71 -33.69 3.69
N GLU A 36 -3.97 -33.09 4.60
CA GLU A 36 -2.64 -33.53 5.04
C GLU A 36 -2.64 -34.23 6.40
N THR A 37 -3.73 -34.13 7.17
CA THR A 37 -3.84 -34.77 8.49
C THR A 37 -5.11 -35.60 8.65
N GLN A 38 -5.07 -36.64 9.49
CA GLN A 38 -6.25 -37.43 9.83
C GLN A 38 -7.38 -36.58 10.46
N GLN A 39 -7.00 -35.53 11.20
CA GLN A 39 -7.92 -34.55 11.76
C GLN A 39 -8.72 -33.83 10.66
N GLN A 40 -8.04 -33.33 9.63
CA GLN A 40 -8.70 -32.66 8.50
C GLN A 40 -9.64 -33.62 7.77
N LEU A 41 -9.19 -34.86 7.55
CA LEU A 41 -10.00 -35.89 6.90
C LEU A 41 -11.29 -36.18 7.67
N HIS A 42 -11.18 -36.36 8.98
CA HIS A 42 -12.32 -36.65 9.85
C HIS A 42 -13.31 -35.48 9.90
N ILE A 43 -12.82 -34.24 9.99
CA ILE A 43 -13.68 -33.04 9.96
C ILE A 43 -14.44 -32.99 8.63
N VAL A 44 -13.77 -33.19 7.48
CA VAL A 44 -14.42 -33.16 6.16
C VAL A 44 -15.56 -34.18 6.08
N LYS A 45 -15.34 -35.40 6.59
CA LYS A 45 -16.35 -36.47 6.62
C LYS A 45 -17.57 -36.12 7.49
N ASN A 46 -17.37 -35.36 8.56
CA ASN A 46 -18.43 -35.04 9.53
C ASN A 46 -19.08 -33.65 9.34
N LEU A 47 -18.71 -32.90 8.31
CA LEU A 47 -19.33 -31.61 8.00
C LEU A 47 -20.77 -31.70 7.46
N GLY A 48 -21.29 -32.91 7.25
CA GLY A 48 -22.64 -33.13 6.70
C GLY A 48 -22.79 -32.62 5.25
N LEU A 49 -21.71 -32.67 4.48
CA LEU A 49 -21.69 -32.22 3.09
C LEU A 49 -22.26 -33.32 2.18
N GLU A 50 -23.05 -32.94 1.19
CA GLU A 50 -23.55 -33.90 0.19
C GLU A 50 -22.42 -34.37 -0.75
N TYR A 51 -21.48 -33.48 -1.05
CA TYR A 51 -20.33 -33.77 -1.92
C TYR A 51 -19.15 -32.85 -1.61
N VAL A 52 -17.96 -33.21 -2.08
CA VAL A 52 -16.79 -32.33 -2.19
C VAL A 52 -16.24 -32.41 -3.61
N TYR A 53 -15.62 -31.32 -4.06
CA TYR A 53 -14.90 -31.28 -5.33
C TYR A 53 -13.50 -31.86 -5.11
N PHE A 54 -13.09 -32.82 -5.93
CA PHE A 54 -11.78 -33.47 -5.89
C PHE A 54 -10.95 -33.07 -7.11
N TYR A 55 -9.66 -32.81 -6.88
CA TYR A 55 -8.68 -32.43 -7.88
C TYR A 55 -7.56 -33.48 -7.95
N PRO A 56 -7.68 -34.50 -8.83
CA PRO A 56 -6.69 -35.57 -8.95
C PRO A 56 -5.28 -35.03 -9.21
N ASP A 57 -5.16 -34.09 -10.14
CA ASP A 57 -3.88 -33.51 -10.60
C ASP A 57 -3.13 -32.73 -9.51
N LYS A 58 -3.80 -32.37 -8.41
CA LYS A 58 -3.23 -31.61 -7.29
C LYS A 58 -3.05 -32.45 -6.02
N SER A 59 -3.41 -33.73 -6.07
CA SER A 59 -3.38 -34.63 -4.91
C SER A 59 -2.04 -35.33 -4.79
N LYS A 60 -1.60 -35.59 -3.55
CA LYS A 60 -0.38 -36.35 -3.22
C LYS A 60 -0.75 -37.81 -2.92
N GLN A 61 0.07 -38.76 -3.33
CA GLN A 61 -0.04 -40.14 -2.82
C GLN A 61 0.55 -40.20 -1.42
N ILE A 62 -0.26 -40.61 -0.44
CA ILE A 62 0.16 -40.88 0.93
C ILE A 62 -0.15 -42.36 1.21
N ALA A 63 0.79 -43.08 1.81
CA ALA A 63 0.58 -44.47 2.21
C ALA A 63 -0.53 -44.54 3.26
N GLU A 64 -1.57 -45.34 3.02
CA GLU A 64 -2.64 -45.57 3.99
C GLU A 64 -2.12 -46.49 5.09
N ASP A 65 -2.06 -45.99 6.31
CA ASP A 65 -1.86 -46.83 7.50
C ASP A 65 -3.25 -47.30 7.97
N THR A 66 -3.56 -48.57 7.73
CA THR A 66 -4.92 -49.14 7.86
C THR A 66 -5.13 -49.94 9.15
N ALA A 67 -4.47 -49.59 10.25
CA ALA A 67 -4.74 -50.22 11.54
C ALA A 67 -6.07 -49.69 12.11
N ALA A 68 -7.01 -50.60 12.40
CA ALA A 68 -8.25 -50.27 13.10
C ALA A 68 -7.95 -49.95 14.57
N LEU A 69 -8.44 -48.80 15.05
CA LEU A 69 -8.28 -48.36 16.44
C LEU A 69 -9.11 -49.24 17.38
N SER A 70 -8.61 -49.50 18.58
CA SER A 70 -9.37 -50.13 19.66
C SER A 70 -10.42 -49.18 20.25
N GLU A 71 -11.41 -49.72 20.97
CA GLU A 71 -12.53 -48.97 21.55
C GLU A 71 -12.07 -47.88 22.55
N SER A 72 -11.00 -48.14 23.30
CA SER A 72 -10.35 -47.13 24.17
C SER A 72 -9.61 -46.06 23.38
N GLU A 73 -8.97 -46.43 22.27
CA GLU A 73 -8.30 -45.48 21.38
C GLU A 73 -9.31 -44.62 20.63
N GLU A 74 -10.49 -45.14 20.29
CA GLU A 74 -11.58 -44.36 19.68
C GLU A 74 -12.13 -43.29 20.61
N ILE A 75 -12.33 -43.59 21.89
CA ILE A 75 -12.83 -42.61 22.88
C ILE A 75 -11.81 -41.48 23.10
N GLU A 76 -10.54 -41.84 23.28
CA GLU A 76 -9.47 -40.86 23.46
C GLU A 76 -9.26 -40.01 22.19
N PHE A 77 -9.29 -40.65 21.01
CA PHE A 77 -9.26 -39.98 19.72
C PHE A 77 -10.42 -38.99 19.57
N ASN A 78 -11.66 -39.38 19.89
CA ASN A 78 -12.84 -38.52 19.79
C ASN A 78 -12.77 -37.32 20.75
N SER A 79 -12.24 -37.48 21.96
CA SER A 79 -12.01 -36.37 22.90
C SER A 79 -10.96 -35.39 22.37
N GLN A 80 -9.82 -35.90 21.91
CA GLN A 80 -8.77 -35.09 21.29
C GLN A 80 -9.27 -34.38 20.02
N MET A 81 -10.17 -35.02 19.24
CA MET A 81 -10.83 -34.41 18.08
C MET A 81 -11.75 -33.26 18.46
N SER A 82 -12.58 -33.43 19.50
CA SER A 82 -13.47 -32.38 19.99
C SER A 82 -12.68 -31.14 20.45
N GLU A 83 -11.59 -31.36 21.19
CA GLU A 83 -10.68 -30.27 21.59
C GLU A 83 -9.97 -29.63 20.39
N ALA A 84 -9.51 -30.42 19.41
CA ALA A 84 -8.86 -29.90 18.21
C ALA A 84 -9.84 -29.07 17.37
N GLN A 85 -11.08 -29.53 17.21
CA GLN A 85 -12.13 -28.80 16.51
C GLN A 85 -12.49 -27.50 17.22
N ALA A 86 -12.57 -27.50 18.56
CA ALA A 86 -12.77 -26.30 19.36
C ALA A 86 -11.60 -25.31 19.22
N LYS A 87 -10.34 -25.80 19.23
CA LYS A 87 -9.14 -24.98 18.97
C LYS A 87 -9.16 -24.36 17.58
N MET A 88 -9.51 -25.13 16.55
CA MET A 88 -9.63 -24.62 15.17
C MET A 88 -10.72 -23.55 15.05
N LEU A 89 -11.87 -23.75 15.70
CA LEU A 89 -12.96 -22.78 15.70
C LEU A 89 -12.55 -21.49 16.43
N HIS A 90 -11.89 -21.61 17.58
CA HIS A 90 -11.37 -20.47 18.34
C HIS A 90 -10.35 -19.66 17.52
N GLU A 91 -9.40 -20.34 16.87
CA GLU A 91 -8.41 -19.70 15.99
C GLU A 91 -9.08 -19.00 14.80
N LYS A 92 -10.08 -19.64 14.18
CA LYS A 92 -10.89 -19.02 13.12
C LYS A 92 -11.61 -17.76 13.62
N MET A 93 -12.26 -17.81 14.78
CA MET A 93 -12.95 -16.64 15.37
C MET A 93 -11.98 -15.50 15.67
N ARG A 94 -10.79 -15.82 16.20
CA ARG A 94 -9.70 -14.86 16.43
C ARG A 94 -9.30 -14.15 15.13
N ARG A 95 -9.09 -14.90 14.05
CA ARG A 95 -8.73 -14.36 12.73
C ARG A 95 -9.83 -13.50 12.12
N ILE A 96 -11.10 -13.90 12.26
CA ILE A 96 -12.24 -13.08 11.83
C ILE A 96 -12.26 -11.74 12.56
N GLU A 97 -12.03 -11.74 13.88
CA GLU A 97 -12.02 -10.51 14.67
C GLU A 97 -10.82 -9.62 14.30
N GLN A 98 -9.65 -10.21 14.09
CA GLN A 98 -8.46 -9.50 13.59
C GLN A 98 -8.71 -8.86 12.23
N ALA A 99 -9.28 -9.59 11.27
CA ALA A 99 -9.61 -9.06 9.94
C ALA A 99 -10.64 -7.92 10.02
N LYS A 100 -11.65 -8.04 10.91
CA LYS A 100 -12.61 -6.95 11.18
C LYS A 100 -11.94 -5.73 11.81
N ALA A 101 -10.99 -5.92 12.73
CA ALA A 101 -10.22 -4.83 13.32
C ALA A 101 -9.38 -4.10 12.25
N HIS A 102 -8.64 -4.84 11.43
CA HIS A 102 -7.84 -4.29 10.33
C HIS A 102 -8.70 -3.49 9.35
N ARG A 103 -9.90 -4.00 9.03
CA ARG A 103 -10.85 -3.27 8.18
C ARG A 103 -11.33 -1.96 8.81
N ARG A 104 -11.62 -1.96 10.12
CA ARG A 104 -12.00 -0.75 10.86
C ARG A 104 -10.87 0.30 10.83
N ASP A 105 -9.63 -0.14 11.00
CA ASP A 105 -8.44 0.72 10.92
C ASP A 105 -8.24 1.33 9.53
N ILE A 106 -8.35 0.52 8.48
CA ILE A 106 -8.28 1.00 7.10
C ILE A 106 -9.37 2.05 6.84
N GLN A 107 -10.62 1.77 7.23
CA GLN A 107 -11.74 2.72 7.04
C GLN A 107 -11.53 4.03 7.80
N LYS A 108 -11.00 3.98 9.02
CA LYS A 108 -10.67 5.18 9.80
C LYS A 108 -9.60 6.01 9.09
N THR A 109 -8.58 5.34 8.57
CA THR A 109 -7.46 5.95 7.86
C THR A 109 -7.90 6.57 6.53
N GLU A 110 -8.75 5.89 5.75
CA GLU A 110 -9.34 6.41 4.51
C GLU A 110 -10.21 7.65 4.77
N LYS A 111 -10.98 7.67 5.86
CA LYS A 111 -11.76 8.85 6.26
C LYS A 111 -10.86 10.03 6.63
N ALA A 112 -9.79 9.79 7.38
CA ALA A 112 -8.82 10.82 7.73
C ALA A 112 -8.12 11.39 6.48
N PHE A 113 -7.66 10.52 5.57
CA PHE A 113 -7.11 10.95 4.27
C PHE A 113 -8.10 11.80 3.48
N THR A 114 -9.37 11.37 3.37
CA THR A 114 -10.40 12.10 2.63
C THR A 114 -10.65 13.48 3.25
N HIS A 115 -10.63 13.57 4.58
CA HIS A 115 -10.74 14.85 5.29
C HIS A 115 -9.58 15.79 4.94
N SER A 116 -8.33 15.31 5.07
CA SER A 116 -7.14 16.09 4.72
C SER A 116 -7.12 16.50 3.24
N LEU A 117 -7.50 15.62 2.33
CA LEU A 117 -7.59 15.93 0.91
C LEU A 117 -8.61 17.05 0.63
N ASN A 118 -9.76 17.02 1.29
CA ASN A 118 -10.75 18.09 1.16
C ASN A 118 -10.20 19.43 1.68
N GLN A 119 -9.47 19.43 2.80
CA GLN A 119 -8.79 20.63 3.31
C GLN A 119 -7.75 21.16 2.30
N VAL A 120 -6.91 20.29 1.74
CA VAL A 120 -5.93 20.66 0.70
C VAL A 120 -6.62 21.24 -0.53
N ARG A 121 -7.76 20.66 -0.95
CA ARG A 121 -8.51 21.17 -2.10
C ARG A 121 -9.00 22.61 -1.86
N GLU A 122 -9.57 22.89 -0.69
CA GLU A 122 -10.09 24.23 -0.37
C GLU A 122 -8.95 25.24 -0.18
N LEU A 123 -7.89 24.84 0.54
CA LEU A 123 -6.64 25.59 0.67
C LEU A 123 -6.12 26.07 -0.69
N MET A 124 -5.92 25.14 -1.62
CA MET A 124 -5.30 25.40 -2.92
C MET A 124 -6.15 26.36 -3.79
N LYS A 125 -7.48 26.29 -3.67
CA LYS A 125 -8.39 27.26 -4.32
C LYS A 125 -8.24 28.67 -3.74
N GLN A 126 -7.98 28.77 -2.44
CA GLN A 126 -7.91 30.05 -1.74
C GLN A 126 -6.56 30.76 -1.89
N VAL A 127 -5.46 30.05 -2.16
CA VAL A 127 -4.09 30.60 -2.22
C VAL A 127 -3.99 31.90 -3.04
N SER A 128 -4.68 31.99 -4.18
CA SER A 128 -4.60 33.20 -5.03
C SER A 128 -5.39 34.40 -4.50
N GLY A 129 -6.45 34.18 -3.71
CA GLY A 129 -7.35 35.25 -3.25
C GLY A 129 -7.26 35.56 -1.75
N ARG A 130 -6.83 34.59 -0.93
CA ARG A 130 -6.68 34.68 0.52
C ARG A 130 -5.43 33.90 0.99
N PRO A 131 -4.22 34.32 0.55
CA PRO A 131 -2.99 33.57 0.80
C PRO A 131 -2.69 33.36 2.29
N LEU A 132 -2.88 34.37 3.14
CA LEU A 132 -2.64 34.26 4.59
C LEU A 132 -3.52 33.20 5.27
N ASN A 133 -4.82 33.18 4.95
CA ASN A 133 -5.75 32.17 5.47
C ASN A 133 -5.34 30.77 5.02
N ALA A 134 -5.02 30.62 3.73
CA ALA A 134 -4.57 29.36 3.19
C ALA A 134 -3.32 28.87 3.94
N ILE A 135 -2.25 29.67 4.03
CA ILE A 135 -1.02 29.25 4.73
C ILE A 135 -1.28 28.90 6.20
N THR A 136 -2.18 29.61 6.88
CA THR A 136 -2.56 29.31 8.27
C THR A 136 -3.25 27.95 8.39
N GLU A 137 -4.24 27.67 7.54
CA GLU A 137 -4.96 26.39 7.51
C GLU A 137 -4.03 25.23 7.13
N ALA A 138 -3.12 25.44 6.19
CA ALA A 138 -2.10 24.46 5.83
C ALA A 138 -1.19 24.15 7.02
N SER A 139 -0.73 25.18 7.75
CA SER A 139 0.13 25.01 8.92
C SER A 139 -0.56 24.21 10.03
N GLN A 140 -1.88 24.38 10.20
CA GLN A 140 -2.68 23.60 11.13
C GLN A 140 -2.79 22.12 10.70
N LEU A 141 -3.10 21.86 9.43
CA LEU A 141 -3.13 20.50 8.87
C LEU A 141 -1.78 19.79 9.05
N ILE A 142 -0.68 20.46 8.68
CA ILE A 142 0.67 19.91 8.83
C ILE A 142 0.99 19.65 10.30
N SER A 143 0.59 20.53 11.21
CA SER A 143 0.84 20.31 12.64
C SER A 143 0.13 19.05 13.17
N GLN A 144 -1.12 18.80 12.75
CA GLN A 144 -1.84 17.57 13.11
C GLN A 144 -1.17 16.31 12.55
N LEU A 145 -0.65 16.38 11.32
CA LEU A 145 0.10 15.28 10.70
C LEU A 145 1.44 15.04 11.40
N VAL A 146 2.16 16.11 11.75
CA VAL A 146 3.41 16.04 12.51
C VAL A 146 3.17 15.38 13.86
N ASP A 147 2.12 15.76 14.59
CA ASP A 147 1.78 15.16 15.88
C ASP A 147 1.50 13.66 15.75
N THR A 148 0.82 13.25 14.67
CA THR A 148 0.56 11.83 14.37
C THR A 148 1.85 11.07 14.03
N ILE A 149 2.76 11.68 13.28
CA ILE A 149 3.98 11.04 12.78
C ILE A 149 5.06 10.96 13.87
N VAL A 150 5.30 12.06 14.58
CA VAL A 150 6.41 12.19 15.52
C VAL A 150 6.12 11.46 16.84
N ASN A 151 4.89 11.57 17.36
CA ASN A 151 4.56 11.03 18.69
C ASN A 151 4.10 9.56 18.68
N ALA A 152 3.99 8.93 17.51
CA ALA A 152 3.65 7.52 17.43
C ALA A 152 4.86 6.64 17.76
N GLU A 153 4.62 5.51 18.45
CA GLU A 153 5.65 4.50 18.68
C GLU A 153 5.96 3.73 17.40
N SER A 154 4.92 3.19 16.76
CA SER A 154 4.99 2.54 15.44
C SER A 154 4.08 3.25 14.43
N LEU A 155 4.56 3.38 13.19
CA LEU A 155 3.84 3.98 12.08
C LEU A 155 3.46 2.91 11.07
N VAL A 156 2.18 2.89 10.70
CA VAL A 156 1.70 2.04 9.62
C VAL A 156 1.40 2.92 8.41
N LEU A 157 2.01 2.56 7.28
CA LEU A 157 1.73 3.20 6.00
C LEU A 157 0.62 2.43 5.28
N HIS A 158 -0.55 3.06 5.15
CA HIS A 158 -1.69 2.45 4.48
C HIS A 158 -1.79 2.90 3.03
N LEU A 159 -2.08 1.94 2.16
CA LEU A 159 -2.60 2.20 0.82
C LEU A 159 -4.04 2.73 0.94
N ILE A 160 -4.29 3.89 0.35
CA ILE A 160 -5.62 4.49 0.24
C ILE A 160 -6.17 4.22 -1.14
N SER A 161 -7.33 3.56 -1.20
CA SER A 161 -8.01 3.30 -2.46
C SER A 161 -8.94 4.47 -2.81
N SER A 162 -8.45 5.43 -3.59
CA SER A 162 -9.31 6.50 -4.13
C SER A 162 -9.84 6.15 -5.52
N GLY A 163 -11.15 6.27 -5.72
CA GLY A 163 -11.79 6.03 -7.02
C GLY A 163 -11.34 7.04 -8.09
N ASN A 164 -11.36 6.63 -9.36
CA ASN A 164 -10.92 7.42 -10.52
C ASN A 164 -11.48 8.84 -10.51
N LYS A 165 -10.64 9.82 -10.16
CA LYS A 165 -10.92 11.24 -10.36
C LYS A 165 -9.71 11.90 -11.01
N GLU A 166 -9.55 11.67 -12.31
CA GLU A 166 -8.50 12.24 -13.18
C GLU A 166 -8.37 13.77 -13.08
N GLN A 167 -9.39 14.46 -12.56
CA GLN A 167 -9.43 15.92 -12.42
C GLN A 167 -8.75 16.44 -11.14
N GLU A 168 -8.42 15.58 -10.17
CA GLU A 168 -7.92 15.98 -8.85
C GLU A 168 -6.45 15.61 -8.60
N THR A 169 -5.74 15.11 -9.61
CA THR A 169 -4.39 14.51 -9.49
C THR A 169 -3.38 15.36 -8.71
N LEU A 170 -3.40 16.69 -8.89
CA LEU A 170 -2.49 17.59 -8.20
C LEU A 170 -2.66 17.57 -6.67
N TYR A 171 -3.90 17.53 -6.16
CA TYR A 171 -4.15 17.61 -4.71
C TYR A 171 -3.72 16.33 -3.99
N TYR A 172 -3.95 15.20 -4.63
CA TYR A 172 -3.45 13.91 -4.18
C TYR A 172 -1.93 13.88 -4.19
N HIS A 173 -1.31 14.35 -5.27
CA HIS A 173 0.15 14.39 -5.42
C HIS A 173 0.80 15.18 -4.29
N VAL A 174 0.40 16.43 -4.08
CA VAL A 174 1.02 17.28 -3.05
C VAL A 174 0.77 16.76 -1.63
N LEU A 175 -0.38 16.15 -1.36
CA LEU A 175 -0.67 15.53 -0.07
C LEU A 175 0.17 14.26 0.14
N ASN A 176 0.27 13.38 -0.87
CA ASN A 176 1.12 12.19 -0.83
C ASN A 176 2.58 12.56 -0.61
N VAL A 177 3.12 13.48 -1.42
CA VAL A 177 4.51 13.93 -1.33
C VAL A 177 4.78 14.53 0.05
N SER A 178 3.84 15.32 0.59
CA SER A 178 3.95 15.86 1.95
C SER A 178 4.03 14.77 3.02
N ILE A 179 3.07 13.84 3.05
CA ILE A 179 3.00 12.77 4.06
C ILE A 179 4.24 11.87 3.98
N VAL A 180 4.59 11.40 2.79
CA VAL A 180 5.72 10.49 2.59
C VAL A 180 7.05 11.19 2.90
N SER A 181 7.19 12.48 2.58
CA SER A 181 8.39 13.26 2.95
C SER A 181 8.51 13.47 4.46
N MET A 182 7.42 13.74 5.17
CA MET A 182 7.42 13.84 6.63
C MET A 182 7.80 12.52 7.30
N MET A 183 7.28 11.40 6.81
CA MET A 183 7.65 10.07 7.29
C MET A 183 9.14 9.77 7.02
N LEU A 184 9.63 10.10 5.84
CA LEU A 184 11.02 9.92 5.47
C LEU A 184 11.95 10.78 6.35
N ALA A 185 11.58 12.03 6.62
CA ALA A 185 12.28 12.93 7.52
C ALA A 185 12.38 12.36 8.95
N ARG A 186 11.28 11.83 9.50
CA ARG A 186 11.30 11.13 10.80
C ARG A 186 12.25 9.93 10.78
N ASN A 187 12.18 9.10 9.74
CA ASN A 187 13.05 7.91 9.61
C ASN A 187 14.53 8.27 9.40
N LEU A 188 14.82 9.47 8.90
CA LEU A 188 16.18 10.03 8.82
C LEU A 188 16.68 10.60 10.16
N GLY A 189 15.83 10.64 11.18
CA GLY A 189 16.15 11.18 12.50
C GLY A 189 16.14 12.71 12.57
N LEU A 190 15.39 13.37 11.68
CA LEU A 190 15.23 14.83 11.71
C LEU A 190 14.33 15.27 12.86
N SER A 191 14.48 16.54 13.27
CA SER A 191 13.70 17.10 14.36
C SER A 191 12.22 17.24 13.98
N ALA A 192 11.34 17.34 14.98
CA ALA A 192 9.91 17.60 14.74
C ALA A 192 9.69 18.89 13.94
N GLU A 193 10.56 19.89 14.12
CA GLU A 193 10.49 21.14 13.37
C GLU A 193 10.91 20.96 11.91
N ASP A 194 12.00 20.22 11.63
CA ASP A 194 12.37 19.88 10.25
C ASP A 194 11.26 19.09 9.54
N VAL A 195 10.60 18.17 10.25
CA VAL A 195 9.45 17.42 9.73
C VAL A 195 8.30 18.38 9.38
N ARG A 196 8.03 19.39 10.22
CA ARG A 196 7.03 20.43 9.96
C ARG A 196 7.36 21.29 8.75
N ILE A 197 8.61 21.75 8.63
CA ILE A 197 9.12 22.52 7.48
C ILE A 197 9.03 21.69 6.19
N ILE A 198 9.41 20.41 6.23
CA ILE A 198 9.24 19.49 5.09
C ILE A 198 7.77 19.34 4.74
N GLY A 199 6.90 19.15 5.74
CA GLY A 199 5.46 18.96 5.52
C GLY A 199 4.84 20.13 4.75
N ILE A 200 5.11 21.36 5.19
CA ILE A 200 4.56 22.55 4.54
C ILE A 200 5.24 22.82 3.19
N GLY A 201 6.57 22.73 3.08
CA GLY A 201 7.27 22.93 1.82
C GLY A 201 6.86 21.92 0.75
N ALA A 202 6.71 20.64 1.12
CA ALA A 202 6.24 19.58 0.25
C ALA A 202 4.76 19.74 -0.14
N LEU A 203 3.91 20.26 0.75
CA LEU A 203 2.50 20.52 0.40
C LEU A 203 2.38 21.62 -0.67
N PHE A 204 3.29 22.59 -0.68
CA PHE A 204 3.28 23.71 -1.62
C PHE A 204 4.30 23.60 -2.75
N HIS A 205 5.11 22.53 -2.83
CA HIS A 205 6.22 22.44 -3.79
C HIS A 205 5.80 22.70 -5.24
N ASP A 206 4.58 22.26 -5.57
CA ASP A 206 4.00 22.31 -6.90
C ASP A 206 2.93 23.40 -7.08
N ILE A 207 2.75 24.30 -6.10
CA ILE A 207 1.68 25.32 -6.12
C ILE A 207 1.73 26.22 -7.37
N GLY A 208 2.93 26.46 -7.90
CA GLY A 208 3.10 27.24 -9.13
C GLY A 208 2.49 26.59 -10.37
N LYS A 209 2.15 25.29 -10.35
CA LYS A 209 1.41 24.63 -11.44
C LYS A 209 0.03 25.26 -11.65
N LEU A 210 -0.54 25.95 -10.65
CA LEU A 210 -1.76 26.76 -10.81
C LEU A 210 -1.62 27.89 -11.84
N LYS A 211 -0.40 28.31 -12.17
CA LYS A 211 -0.10 29.32 -13.20
C LYS A 211 0.25 28.71 -14.56
N ILE A 212 0.31 27.39 -14.68
CA ILE A 212 0.62 26.68 -15.92
C ILE A 212 -0.68 26.32 -16.66
N PRO A 213 -0.78 26.57 -17.97
CA PRO A 213 -1.96 26.19 -18.76
C PRO A 213 -2.29 24.70 -18.65
N SER A 214 -3.57 24.38 -18.50
CA SER A 214 -4.04 23.00 -18.31
C SER A 214 -3.72 22.09 -19.51
N GLN A 215 -3.62 22.64 -20.71
CA GLN A 215 -3.22 21.94 -21.94
C GLN A 215 -1.79 21.39 -21.85
N ILE A 216 -0.89 22.06 -21.13
CA ILE A 216 0.47 21.61 -20.88
C ILE A 216 0.48 20.54 -19.80
N LEU A 217 -0.22 20.79 -18.68
CA LEU A 217 -0.26 19.87 -17.53
C LEU A 217 -0.90 18.51 -17.87
N ARG A 218 -1.89 18.50 -18.76
CA ARG A 218 -2.65 17.29 -19.15
C ARG A 218 -2.12 16.61 -20.41
N LYS A 219 -1.02 17.10 -20.99
CA LYS A 219 -0.49 16.55 -22.24
C LYS A 219 0.12 15.17 -21.98
N THR A 220 -0.37 14.16 -22.71
CA THR A 220 0.15 12.78 -22.64
C THR A 220 1.21 12.49 -23.71
N THR A 221 1.32 13.35 -24.72
CA THR A 221 2.40 13.34 -25.72
C THR A 221 3.61 14.13 -25.23
N PRO A 222 4.82 13.89 -25.78
CA PRO A 222 6.01 14.64 -25.40
C PRO A 222 5.81 16.16 -25.51
N LEU A 223 6.22 16.88 -24.48
CA LEU A 223 6.23 18.34 -24.48
C LEU A 223 7.34 18.85 -25.41
N THR A 224 7.04 19.90 -26.18
CA THR A 224 8.02 20.68 -26.94
C THR A 224 8.95 21.44 -26.00
N THR A 225 10.13 21.86 -26.48
CA THR A 225 11.08 22.62 -25.65
C THR A 225 10.47 23.88 -25.01
N PRO A 226 9.67 24.72 -25.71
CA PRO A 226 9.00 25.86 -25.08
C PRO A 226 7.99 25.45 -24.00
N GLU A 227 7.20 24.39 -24.24
CA GLU A 227 6.25 23.89 -23.23
C GLU A 227 6.98 23.34 -21.99
N GLN A 228 8.11 22.64 -22.18
CA GLN A 228 8.96 22.19 -21.08
C GLN A 228 9.51 23.38 -20.28
N ASN A 229 10.03 24.41 -20.96
CA ASN A 229 10.54 25.61 -20.30
C ASN A 229 9.45 26.34 -19.51
N LEU A 230 8.24 26.45 -20.06
CA LEU A 230 7.11 27.03 -19.34
C LEU A 230 6.71 26.16 -18.14
N LEU A 231 6.66 24.84 -18.28
CA LEU A 231 6.38 23.94 -17.15
C LEU A 231 7.41 24.11 -16.03
N LYS A 232 8.71 24.23 -16.36
CA LYS A 232 9.78 24.46 -15.36
C LYS A 232 9.60 25.74 -14.56
N MET A 233 8.88 26.74 -15.08
CA MET A 233 8.60 27.99 -14.36
C MET A 233 7.70 27.80 -13.13
N HIS A 234 7.06 26.64 -12.95
CA HIS A 234 6.22 26.40 -11.77
C HIS A 234 7.00 26.53 -10.45
N THR A 235 8.30 26.26 -10.41
CA THR A 235 9.11 26.45 -9.19
C THR A 235 9.16 27.93 -8.82
N LYS A 236 9.44 28.81 -9.80
CA LYS A 236 9.42 30.26 -9.62
C LYS A 236 8.02 30.79 -9.29
N TYR A 237 7.00 30.36 -10.03
CA TYR A 237 5.62 30.77 -9.73
C TYR A 237 5.19 30.30 -8.34
N GLY A 238 5.71 29.17 -7.88
CA GLY A 238 5.48 28.66 -6.54
C GLY A 238 6.03 29.60 -5.47
N THR A 239 7.29 30.00 -5.58
CA THR A 239 7.91 30.97 -4.66
C THR A 239 7.22 32.33 -4.70
N ASP A 240 6.85 32.80 -5.90
CA ASP A 240 6.14 34.07 -6.07
C ASP A 240 4.75 34.03 -5.39
N LEU A 241 4.05 32.89 -5.40
CA LEU A 241 2.74 32.71 -4.76
C LEU A 241 2.82 32.63 -3.24
N VAL A 242 3.75 31.84 -2.68
CA VAL A 242 3.90 31.75 -1.22
C VAL A 242 4.44 33.04 -0.62
N GLY A 243 5.21 33.82 -1.40
CA GLY A 243 5.66 35.15 -1.03
C GLY A 243 4.55 36.18 -0.83
N LEU A 244 3.31 35.88 -1.23
CA LEU A 244 2.14 36.72 -0.93
C LEU A 244 1.67 36.59 0.53
N ALA A 245 2.16 35.58 1.27
CA ALA A 245 1.88 35.37 2.68
C ALA A 245 3.17 35.53 3.48
N GLU A 246 3.30 36.65 4.19
CA GLU A 246 4.46 36.94 5.05
C GLU A 246 4.68 35.89 6.16
N THR A 247 3.64 35.11 6.49
CA THR A 247 3.69 34.04 7.49
C THR A 247 4.21 32.71 6.96
N PHE A 248 4.51 32.59 5.67
CA PHE A 248 5.05 31.34 5.12
C PHE A 248 6.50 31.10 5.62
N PRO A 249 6.81 29.92 6.20
CA PRO A 249 8.13 29.66 6.78
C PRO A 249 9.26 29.81 5.76
N LEU A 250 10.25 30.65 6.05
CA LEU A 250 11.37 30.95 5.15
C LEU A 250 12.19 29.70 4.81
N GLU A 251 12.32 28.79 5.77
CA GLU A 251 13.03 27.52 5.67
C GLU A 251 12.39 26.55 4.67
N ALA A 252 11.09 26.73 4.36
CA ALA A 252 10.36 25.92 3.39
C ALA A 252 10.49 26.42 1.95
N TRP A 253 10.96 27.67 1.72
CA TRP A 253 11.12 28.22 0.36
C TRP A 253 12.04 27.41 -0.53
N PRO A 254 13.22 26.95 -0.06
CA PRO A 254 14.12 26.16 -0.90
C PRO A 254 13.49 24.85 -1.38
N ILE A 255 12.54 24.27 -0.63
CA ILE A 255 11.84 23.05 -1.05
C ILE A 255 11.03 23.33 -2.33
N ILE A 256 10.29 24.44 -2.35
CA ILE A 256 9.47 24.83 -3.52
C ILE A 256 10.38 25.14 -4.71
N GLU A 257 11.47 25.86 -4.50
CA GLU A 257 12.37 26.24 -5.58
C GLU A 257 13.17 25.06 -6.14
N GLN A 258 13.65 24.16 -5.27
CA GLN A 258 14.74 23.22 -5.59
C GLN A 258 14.32 21.75 -5.63
N HIS A 259 13.04 21.41 -5.49
CA HIS A 259 12.58 19.99 -5.51
C HIS A 259 12.81 19.25 -6.85
N HIS A 260 13.25 19.96 -7.89
CA HIS A 260 13.69 19.41 -9.17
C HIS A 260 15.21 19.54 -9.43
N GLU A 261 15.98 19.98 -8.42
CA GLU A 261 17.44 19.99 -8.48
C GLU A 261 17.97 18.58 -8.17
N TYR A 262 19.04 18.20 -8.87
CA TYR A 262 19.71 16.92 -8.70
C TYR A 262 21.17 17.13 -8.31
N LEU A 263 21.73 16.20 -7.53
CA LEU A 263 23.09 16.29 -6.98
C LEU A 263 24.18 16.47 -8.04
N ASP A 264 23.94 16.00 -9.26
CA ASP A 264 24.86 16.06 -10.40
C ASP A 264 24.73 17.34 -11.24
N GLY A 265 23.86 18.28 -10.85
CA GLY A 265 23.63 19.53 -11.58
C GLY A 265 22.74 19.37 -12.82
N THR A 266 22.16 18.19 -13.08
CA THR A 266 21.28 17.99 -14.25
C THR A 266 19.83 18.43 -14.01
N GLY A 267 19.53 18.92 -12.81
CA GLY A 267 18.21 19.41 -12.40
C GLY A 267 17.91 20.84 -12.86
N TYR A 268 16.84 21.41 -12.32
CA TYR A 268 16.39 22.78 -12.60
C TYR A 268 15.69 23.37 -11.36
N PRO A 269 15.48 24.71 -11.26
CA PRO A 269 15.69 25.75 -12.27
C PRO A 269 17.12 26.28 -12.42
N LYS A 270 17.97 26.14 -11.40
CA LYS A 270 19.30 26.74 -11.31
C LYS A 270 20.43 25.75 -11.63
N ALA A 271 20.13 24.46 -11.81
CA ALA A 271 21.11 23.40 -12.09
C ALA A 271 22.17 23.33 -10.98
N LEU A 272 21.70 23.34 -9.73
CA LEU A 272 22.54 23.33 -8.55
C LEU A 272 23.22 21.97 -8.39
N VAL A 273 24.44 21.98 -7.84
CA VAL A 273 25.12 20.76 -7.38
C VAL A 273 24.89 20.53 -5.89
N LYS A 274 25.15 19.31 -5.42
CA LYS A 274 24.90 18.83 -4.04
C LYS A 274 25.13 19.85 -2.93
N GLU A 275 26.23 20.60 -2.97
CA GLU A 275 26.64 21.52 -1.90
C GLU A 275 25.74 22.76 -1.79
N HIS A 276 25.02 23.10 -2.86
CA HIS A 276 24.18 24.29 -2.97
C HIS A 276 22.69 24.01 -2.83
N ILE A 277 22.29 22.73 -2.80
CA ILE A 277 20.89 22.34 -2.66
C ILE A 277 20.56 22.16 -1.19
N ASN A 278 19.41 22.71 -0.78
CA ASN A 278 18.90 22.56 0.57
C ASN A 278 18.63 21.08 0.90
N LYS A 279 19.05 20.65 2.09
CA LYS A 279 18.91 19.25 2.54
C LYS A 279 17.46 18.77 2.57
N LEU A 280 16.52 19.63 2.97
CA LEU A 280 15.09 19.30 3.02
C LEU A 280 14.50 19.20 1.61
N ALA A 281 14.96 20.04 0.67
CA ALA A 281 14.55 19.96 -0.73
C ALA A 281 14.94 18.63 -1.38
N HIS A 282 16.12 18.07 -1.05
CA HIS A 282 16.52 16.74 -1.54
C HIS A 282 15.61 15.62 -1.04
N ILE A 283 15.12 15.69 0.19
CA ILE A 283 14.20 14.68 0.72
C ILE A 283 12.91 14.70 -0.12
N VAL A 284 12.39 15.90 -0.38
CA VAL A 284 11.19 16.08 -1.21
C VAL A 284 11.44 15.67 -2.66
N ALA A 285 12.62 15.95 -3.23
CA ALA A 285 12.97 15.51 -4.59
C ALA A 285 12.90 13.99 -4.75
N VAL A 286 13.41 13.22 -3.78
CA VAL A 286 13.34 11.75 -3.80
C VAL A 286 11.89 11.26 -3.80
N VAL A 287 11.05 11.85 -2.94
CA VAL A 287 9.64 11.46 -2.81
C VAL A 287 8.81 11.89 -4.03
N ASN A 288 9.07 13.08 -4.56
CA ASN A 288 8.43 13.60 -5.76
C ASN A 288 8.71 12.73 -6.98
N GLU A 289 9.97 12.32 -7.20
CA GLU A 289 10.33 11.40 -8.28
C GLU A 289 9.64 10.03 -8.11
N PHE A 290 9.56 9.53 -6.87
CA PHE A 290 8.83 8.30 -6.59
C PHE A 290 7.34 8.39 -6.95
N ASP A 291 6.66 9.45 -6.51
CA ASP A 291 5.22 9.64 -6.78
C ASP A 291 4.99 9.85 -8.28
N ASN A 292 5.80 10.65 -8.98
CA ASN A 292 5.70 10.85 -10.43
C ASN A 292 5.90 9.56 -11.25
N LEU A 293 6.72 8.62 -10.78
CA LEU A 293 6.87 7.30 -11.41
C LEU A 293 5.64 6.40 -11.19
N CYS A 294 4.95 6.58 -10.06
CA CYS A 294 3.71 5.87 -9.75
C CYS A 294 2.51 6.50 -10.48
N HIS A 295 2.52 7.81 -10.69
CA HIS A 295 1.39 8.58 -11.24
C HIS A 295 1.80 9.51 -12.40
N PRO A 296 2.39 8.99 -13.49
CA PRO A 296 2.73 9.80 -14.65
C PRO A 296 1.47 10.33 -15.34
N ALA A 297 1.61 11.45 -16.07
CA ALA A 297 0.52 12.01 -16.89
C ALA A 297 -0.07 10.99 -17.88
N ASP A 298 0.77 10.13 -18.44
CA ASP A 298 0.34 8.96 -19.22
C ASP A 298 0.22 7.73 -18.30
N ALA A 299 -1.00 7.45 -17.83
CA ALA A 299 -1.30 6.36 -16.91
C ALA A 299 -0.88 4.97 -17.43
N THR A 300 -0.68 4.79 -18.74
CA THR A 300 -0.19 3.51 -19.29
C THR A 300 1.26 3.22 -18.89
N LYS A 301 2.03 4.27 -18.57
CA LYS A 301 3.44 4.20 -18.13
C LYS A 301 3.60 4.10 -16.61
N ALA A 302 2.50 4.12 -15.85
CA ALA A 302 2.52 4.03 -14.40
C ALA A 302 3.26 2.78 -13.92
N ARG A 303 4.20 2.98 -12.98
CA ARG A 303 4.93 1.89 -12.34
C ARG A 303 4.24 1.52 -11.04
N SER A 304 4.29 0.24 -10.67
CA SER A 304 3.93 -0.12 -9.30
C SER A 304 4.97 0.44 -8.32
N PRO A 305 4.61 0.70 -7.05
CA PRO A 305 5.53 1.21 -6.04
C PRO A 305 6.85 0.44 -5.94
N HIS A 306 6.81 -0.89 -5.96
CA HIS A 306 8.01 -1.73 -6.02
C HIS A 306 8.91 -1.42 -7.23
N HIS A 307 8.33 -1.30 -8.43
CA HIS A 307 9.10 -0.99 -9.65
C HIS A 307 9.58 0.47 -9.70
N ALA A 308 8.85 1.41 -9.10
CA ALA A 308 9.26 2.80 -8.96
C ALA A 308 10.51 2.91 -8.06
N LEU A 309 10.50 2.27 -6.89
CA LEU A 309 11.68 2.22 -6.01
C LEU A 309 12.88 1.54 -6.69
N ALA A 310 12.65 0.42 -7.38
CA ALA A 310 13.71 -0.26 -8.13
C ALA A 310 14.29 0.62 -9.25
N TYR A 311 13.45 1.41 -9.92
CA TYR A 311 13.89 2.37 -10.93
C TYR A 311 14.71 3.50 -10.33
N LEU A 312 14.26 4.11 -9.23
CA LEU A 312 15.00 5.16 -8.53
C LEU A 312 16.40 4.68 -8.11
N TYR A 313 16.46 3.51 -7.46
CA TYR A 313 17.72 2.95 -6.98
C TYR A 313 18.73 2.69 -8.10
N ARG A 314 18.26 2.25 -9.28
CA ARG A 314 19.13 1.92 -10.43
C ARG A 314 19.47 3.12 -11.29
N SER A 315 18.48 3.94 -11.61
CA SER A 315 18.54 4.95 -12.69
C SER A 315 18.78 6.36 -12.18
N MET A 316 18.48 6.64 -10.90
CA MET A 316 18.69 7.95 -10.28
C MET A 316 19.91 7.97 -9.35
N LYS A 317 20.74 6.92 -9.40
CA LYS A 317 21.99 6.83 -8.65
C LYS A 317 22.91 8.01 -9.04
N GLY A 318 23.40 8.73 -8.03
CA GLY A 318 24.24 9.91 -8.22
C GLY A 318 23.46 11.21 -8.49
N LYS A 319 22.17 11.13 -8.85
CA LYS A 319 21.26 12.28 -8.98
C LYS A 319 20.52 12.59 -7.69
N LEU A 320 20.19 11.56 -6.93
CA LEU A 320 19.48 11.62 -5.66
C LEU A 320 20.38 11.17 -4.51
N ASP A 321 20.11 11.67 -3.30
CA ASP A 321 20.90 11.30 -2.13
C ASP A 321 20.72 9.82 -1.77
N ASP A 322 21.83 9.11 -1.74
CA ASP A 322 21.90 7.66 -1.57
C ASP A 322 21.51 7.21 -0.15
N LYS A 323 21.76 8.05 0.88
CA LYS A 323 21.28 7.79 2.24
C LYS A 323 19.75 7.93 2.28
N THR A 324 19.21 9.02 1.73
CA THR A 324 17.77 9.27 1.66
C THR A 324 17.04 8.17 0.89
N MET A 325 17.55 7.76 -0.28
CA MET A 325 16.96 6.65 -1.06
C MET A 325 16.94 5.33 -0.27
N ARG A 326 18.04 4.98 0.43
CA ARG A 326 18.08 3.77 1.26
C ARG A 326 17.04 3.80 2.37
N VAL A 327 16.91 4.92 3.07
CA VAL A 327 15.91 5.07 4.13
C VAL A 327 14.51 5.01 3.56
N MET A 328 14.26 5.60 2.39
CA MET A 328 12.97 5.48 1.69
C MET A 328 12.63 4.04 1.33
N ILE A 329 13.58 3.27 0.77
CA ILE A 329 13.37 1.85 0.45
C ILE A 329 13.07 1.05 1.72
N LYS A 330 13.81 1.30 2.81
CA LYS A 330 13.55 0.64 4.10
C LYS A 330 12.16 0.99 4.64
N MET A 331 11.78 2.27 4.61
CA MET A 331 10.50 2.77 5.10
C MET A 331 9.31 2.19 4.32
N MET A 332 9.44 2.10 2.99
CA MET A 332 8.39 1.53 2.13
C MET A 332 8.32 -0.01 2.21
N GLY A 333 9.37 -0.66 2.73
CA GLY A 333 9.48 -2.11 2.81
C GLY A 333 9.84 -2.78 1.48
N VAL A 334 10.12 -4.08 1.54
CA VAL A 334 10.48 -4.90 0.36
C VAL A 334 9.31 -4.97 -0.63
N TYR A 335 8.09 -5.00 -0.08
CA TYR A 335 6.83 -5.01 -0.81
C TYR A 335 5.98 -3.80 -0.42
N PRO A 336 6.17 -2.63 -1.06
CA PRO A 336 5.44 -1.44 -0.67
C PRO A 336 3.94 -1.54 -0.89
N PRO A 337 3.11 -0.83 -0.10
CA PRO A 337 1.66 -0.79 -0.31
C PRO A 337 1.32 -0.33 -1.73
N GLY A 338 0.39 -1.04 -2.37
CA GLY A 338 0.06 -0.94 -3.80
C GLY A 338 0.79 -1.96 -4.69
N THR A 339 1.70 -2.77 -4.14
CA THR A 339 2.35 -3.85 -4.88
C THR A 339 1.44 -5.07 -4.99
N VAL A 340 1.29 -5.62 -6.20
CA VAL A 340 0.59 -6.90 -6.43
C VAL A 340 1.58 -8.05 -6.36
N VAL A 341 1.24 -9.07 -5.59
CA VAL A 341 2.10 -10.20 -5.27
C VAL A 341 1.38 -11.53 -5.49
N MET A 342 2.15 -12.58 -5.74
CA MET A 342 1.70 -13.96 -5.64
C MET A 342 2.18 -14.52 -4.31
N LEU A 343 1.31 -15.24 -3.60
CA LEU A 343 1.63 -15.93 -2.36
C LEU A 343 2.21 -17.34 -2.64
N SER A 344 2.74 -18.00 -1.61
CA SER A 344 3.32 -19.35 -1.70
C SER A 344 2.31 -20.42 -2.15
N ASP A 345 1.02 -20.17 -1.96
CA ASP A 345 -0.09 -21.04 -2.38
C ASP A 345 -0.72 -20.64 -3.72
N GLN A 346 -0.04 -19.80 -4.49
CA GLN A 346 -0.44 -19.30 -5.82
C GLN A 346 -1.63 -18.34 -5.85
N ARG A 347 -2.18 -17.93 -4.69
CA ARG A 347 -3.17 -16.85 -4.65
C ARG A 347 -2.51 -15.51 -4.99
N ILE A 348 -3.27 -14.64 -5.64
CA ILE A 348 -2.84 -13.27 -5.95
C ILE A 348 -3.37 -12.35 -4.87
N ALA A 349 -2.54 -11.43 -4.40
CA ALA A 349 -2.90 -10.47 -3.38
C ALA A 349 -2.30 -9.09 -3.68
N MET A 350 -2.83 -8.06 -3.04
CA MET A 350 -2.29 -6.70 -3.08
C MET A 350 -1.85 -6.30 -1.67
N VAL A 351 -0.67 -5.70 -1.57
CA VAL A 351 -0.17 -5.17 -0.31
C VAL A 351 -0.96 -3.92 0.08
N MET A 352 -1.60 -3.95 1.24
CA MET A 352 -2.47 -2.90 1.77
C MET A 352 -1.76 -2.01 2.77
N SER A 353 -0.87 -2.57 3.59
CA SER A 353 -0.05 -1.77 4.50
C SER A 353 1.23 -2.48 4.89
N VAL A 354 2.21 -1.67 5.30
CA VAL A 354 3.51 -2.11 5.83
C VAL A 354 3.69 -1.47 7.20
N ASN A 355 4.20 -2.26 8.15
CA ASN A 355 4.65 -1.79 9.45
C ASN A 355 6.19 -1.63 9.40
N SER A 356 6.71 -0.50 9.88
CA SER A 356 8.15 -0.23 9.95
C SER A 356 8.94 -1.30 10.71
N ASP A 357 8.29 -1.98 11.65
CA ASP A 357 8.92 -2.98 12.52
C ASP A 357 9.02 -4.35 11.87
N ASN A 358 8.26 -4.59 10.79
CA ASN A 358 8.18 -5.90 10.14
C ASN A 358 8.01 -5.79 8.62
N LEU A 359 9.13 -5.53 7.94
CA LEU A 359 9.17 -5.19 6.51
C LEU A 359 8.88 -6.37 5.56
N LEU A 360 8.94 -7.61 6.06
CA LEU A 360 8.72 -8.82 5.26
C LEU A 360 7.31 -9.40 5.41
N GLN A 361 6.54 -8.92 6.39
CA GLN A 361 5.19 -9.43 6.70
C GLN A 361 4.17 -8.30 6.55
N PRO A 362 3.90 -7.83 5.32
CA PRO A 362 2.88 -6.84 5.07
C PRO A 362 1.48 -7.40 5.31
N ASN A 363 0.50 -6.50 5.46
CA ASN A 363 -0.90 -6.85 5.38
C ASN A 363 -1.34 -6.89 3.91
N VAL A 364 -2.01 -7.96 3.49
CA VAL A 364 -2.40 -8.18 2.09
C VAL A 364 -3.90 -8.43 1.94
N MET A 365 -4.49 -7.86 0.88
CA MET A 365 -5.85 -8.17 0.43
C MET A 365 -5.77 -9.23 -0.65
N ILE A 366 -6.36 -10.39 -0.39
CA ILE A 366 -6.34 -11.52 -1.34
C ILE A 366 -7.46 -11.34 -2.37
N PHE A 367 -7.14 -11.61 -3.64
CA PHE A 367 -8.15 -11.73 -4.69
C PHE A 367 -8.98 -13.00 -4.48
N ASP A 368 -10.29 -12.83 -4.29
CA ASP A 368 -11.25 -13.91 -4.28
C ASP A 368 -12.43 -13.58 -5.22
N PRO A 369 -12.64 -14.33 -6.31
CA PRO A 369 -13.71 -14.05 -7.26
C PRO A 369 -15.13 -14.26 -6.68
N GLU A 370 -15.26 -14.96 -5.54
CA GLU A 370 -16.55 -15.23 -4.89
C GLU A 370 -16.89 -14.19 -3.80
N VAL A 371 -15.93 -13.38 -3.36
CA VAL A 371 -16.10 -12.39 -2.29
C VAL A 371 -16.00 -10.98 -2.85
N PRO A 372 -17.02 -10.11 -2.72
CA PRO A 372 -16.92 -8.72 -3.15
C PRO A 372 -15.67 -8.03 -2.59
N ARG A 373 -14.98 -7.20 -3.38
CA ARG A 373 -13.76 -6.49 -2.95
C ARG A 373 -13.90 -5.78 -1.61
N LEU A 374 -15.04 -5.13 -1.37
CA LEU A 374 -15.32 -4.41 -0.12
C LEU A 374 -15.41 -5.32 1.10
N GLU A 375 -15.60 -6.63 0.89
CA GLU A 375 -15.68 -7.67 1.91
C GLU A 375 -14.44 -8.57 1.93
N ALA A 376 -13.48 -8.33 1.02
CA ALA A 376 -12.25 -9.10 0.93
C ALA A 376 -11.46 -9.01 2.24
N PRO A 377 -11.04 -10.14 2.82
CA PRO A 377 -10.24 -10.13 4.04
C PRO A 377 -8.86 -9.54 3.76
N VAL A 378 -8.40 -8.66 4.66
CA VAL A 378 -7.01 -8.24 4.75
C VAL A 378 -6.37 -9.09 5.83
N ILE A 379 -5.33 -9.85 5.45
CA ILE A 379 -4.61 -10.74 6.36
C ILE A 379 -3.19 -10.23 6.60
N SER A 380 -2.68 -10.44 7.81
CA SER A 380 -1.26 -10.27 8.11
C SER A 380 -0.50 -11.53 7.69
N LEU A 381 0.65 -11.38 7.05
CA LEU A 381 1.52 -12.51 6.71
C LEU A 381 2.41 -12.96 7.89
N ASP A 382 2.14 -12.49 9.11
CA ASP A 382 2.85 -12.89 10.34
C ASP A 382 2.40 -14.25 10.92
N SER A 383 1.20 -14.70 10.57
CA SER A 383 0.46 -15.75 11.28
C SER A 383 0.12 -16.96 10.43
N ASP A 384 0.52 -16.93 9.16
CA ASP A 384 0.32 -18.00 8.20
C ASP A 384 1.67 -18.43 7.61
N ASP A 385 1.84 -19.72 7.31
CA ASP A 385 2.96 -20.24 6.49
C ASP A 385 2.93 -19.70 5.03
N LEU A 386 2.24 -18.57 4.82
CA LEU A 386 2.09 -17.86 3.56
C LEU A 386 3.18 -16.81 3.42
N ALA A 387 4.09 -17.08 2.50
CA ALA A 387 5.12 -16.13 2.09
C ALA A 387 4.77 -15.49 0.75
N ILE A 388 5.32 -14.30 0.50
CA ILE A 388 5.29 -13.72 -0.86
C ILE A 388 6.30 -14.48 -1.71
N SER A 389 5.81 -15.14 -2.77
CA SER A 389 6.63 -15.93 -3.69
C SER A 389 7.20 -15.09 -4.84
N LYS A 390 6.43 -14.14 -5.37
CA LYS A 390 6.88 -13.20 -6.41
C LYS A 390 6.05 -11.93 -6.49
N VAL A 391 6.67 -10.87 -6.97
CA VAL A 391 5.98 -9.62 -7.38
C VAL A 391 5.42 -9.80 -8.79
N LEU A 392 4.19 -9.34 -9.02
CA LEU A 392 3.52 -9.40 -10.32
C LEU A 392 3.48 -8.01 -10.97
N ALA A 393 3.85 -7.95 -12.25
CA ALA A 393 3.67 -6.75 -13.06
C ALA A 393 2.19 -6.56 -13.39
N ILE A 394 1.69 -5.32 -13.22
CA ILE A 394 0.28 -4.99 -13.47
C ILE A 394 -0.16 -5.34 -14.90
N ALA A 395 0.72 -5.16 -15.88
CA ALA A 395 0.46 -5.47 -17.28
C ALA A 395 0.17 -6.97 -17.53
N ASN A 396 0.64 -7.86 -16.64
CA ASN A 396 0.50 -9.30 -16.77
C ASN A 396 -0.67 -9.86 -15.95
N LEU A 397 -1.46 -9.00 -15.29
CA LEU A 397 -2.58 -9.44 -14.47
C LEU A 397 -3.79 -9.79 -15.34
N PRO A 398 -4.51 -10.88 -15.04
CA PRO A 398 -5.81 -11.14 -15.63
C PRO A 398 -6.77 -9.97 -15.38
N GLU A 399 -7.64 -9.68 -16.35
CA GLU A 399 -8.55 -8.52 -16.30
C GLU A 399 -9.41 -8.49 -15.02
N ARG A 400 -10.03 -9.63 -14.65
CA ARG A 400 -10.82 -9.74 -13.42
C ARG A 400 -10.02 -9.43 -12.15
N VAL A 401 -8.75 -9.85 -12.11
CA VAL A 401 -7.87 -9.57 -10.97
C VAL A 401 -7.51 -8.09 -10.93
N ARG A 402 -7.26 -7.50 -12.10
CA ARG A 402 -6.98 -6.06 -12.25
C ARG A 402 -8.18 -5.22 -11.85
N GLU A 403 -9.40 -5.57 -12.25
CA GLU A 403 -10.63 -4.87 -11.84
C GLU A 403 -10.88 -5.00 -10.34
N TYR A 404 -10.70 -6.20 -9.79
CA TYR A 404 -10.93 -6.47 -8.38
C TYR A 404 -9.93 -5.79 -7.46
N LEU A 405 -8.64 -6.02 -7.67
CA LEU A 405 -7.61 -5.42 -6.82
C LEU A 405 -7.45 -3.93 -7.14
N ASN A 406 -7.79 -3.52 -8.36
CA ASN A 406 -7.59 -2.17 -8.88
C ASN A 406 -6.20 -1.60 -8.54
N PRO A 407 -5.11 -2.27 -8.95
CA PRO A 407 -3.76 -1.79 -8.70
C PRO A 407 -3.43 -0.50 -9.48
N ARG A 408 -4.39 0.04 -10.25
CA ARG A 408 -4.31 1.28 -11.03
C ARG A 408 -5.34 2.33 -10.62
N ALA A 409 -5.82 2.30 -9.39
CA ALA A 409 -6.29 3.51 -8.73
C ALA A 409 -5.06 4.29 -8.26
N GLN A 410 -5.08 5.60 -8.39
CA GLN A 410 -4.11 6.52 -7.78
C GLN A 410 -3.64 6.05 -6.40
N VAL A 411 -2.43 5.49 -6.32
CA VAL A 411 -1.83 5.00 -5.08
C VAL A 411 -1.60 6.18 -4.17
N SER A 412 -2.36 6.27 -3.10
CA SER A 412 -2.19 7.33 -2.10
C SER A 412 -1.85 6.71 -0.77
N TYR A 413 -1.15 7.48 0.04
CA TYR A 413 -0.65 6.99 1.31
C TYR A 413 -1.19 7.85 2.44
N TYR A 414 -1.56 7.19 3.53
CA TYR A 414 -1.84 7.88 4.78
C TYR A 414 -1.24 7.09 5.92
N VAL A 415 -0.92 7.82 6.98
CA VAL A 415 -0.21 7.30 8.14
C VAL A 415 -1.17 7.10 9.30
N GLN A 416 -0.99 5.98 9.99
CA GLN A 416 -1.65 5.72 11.27
C GLN A 416 -0.57 5.53 12.33
N GLY A 417 -0.63 6.35 13.39
CA GLY A 417 0.14 6.12 14.60
C GLY A 417 -0.52 5.05 15.47
N LYS A 418 0.27 4.07 15.92
CA LYS A 418 -0.19 3.09 16.92
C LYS A 418 0.29 3.51 18.32
N PRO A 419 -0.59 3.51 19.33
CA PRO A 419 -0.17 3.63 20.72
C PRO A 419 0.60 2.37 21.14
N GLY A 420 1.50 2.53 22.12
CA GLY A 420 2.25 1.44 22.75
C GLY A 420 1.45 0.50 23.60
#